data_AF-A0A8S2V908-F1
#
_entry.id   AF-A0A8S2V908-F1
#
_cell.length_a   1.000
_cell.length_b   1.000
_cell.length_c   1.000
_cell.angle_alpha   90.00
_cell.angle_beta   90.00
_cell.angle_gamma   90.00
#
_symmetry.space_group_name_H-M   'P 1'
#
loop_
_entity.id
_entity.type
_entity.pdbx_description
1 polymer ?
#
loop_
_entity_poly.entity_id
_entity_poly.type
_entity_poly.pdbx_seq_one_letter_code
_entity_poly.pdbx_strand_id
1 'polypeptide(L)'
;SVQGSAQWWSRGHRAHHRYTDTDLDPYSAHKGMFYSHIGWLLFKPRRKPGVADISDLTNDKSVQWQHRNYLSLAFFLSFVFPTLVCGLGWGDYRGGYFFAGVLRLVFVHHSTFCVNSLAHYLGDAPFDDRRTPRDHFVTALVTLGEGYHNFHHEFPSDYRNALKWFQYDPTKCLIAFFKLIRLAHNLKEFPQNEIKKGRYSMARKALDQFGRTITWPKTNAELPIISFEEYQRLSKQEDGRVLVLIAGFIHDVSNFIDSHPGGRALIKNHVGKDATVAFYGGTHDHNTAAHNMLAMMRVAACKYGGEVEHIKKRLGHVQTPTPIFA
;
A
#
# COMPACT_ATOMS: atom_id res chain seq x y z
N SER A 1 25.70 22.30 1.18
CA SER A 1 24.64 21.78 2.09
C SER A 1 25.09 21.75 3.55
N VAL A 2 26.39 21.54 3.85
CA VAL A 2 26.93 21.54 5.24
C VAL A 2 26.23 20.51 6.13
N GLN A 3 26.21 19.25 5.69
CA GLN A 3 25.56 18.12 6.38
C GLN A 3 26.55 17.02 6.78
N GLY A 4 27.84 17.37 6.85
CA GLY A 4 28.95 16.42 6.95
C GLY A 4 29.55 16.09 5.58
N SER A 5 30.72 15.46 5.60
CA SER A 5 31.34 14.91 4.38
C SER A 5 30.46 13.83 3.76
N ALA A 6 30.61 13.58 2.46
CA ALA A 6 29.85 12.55 1.75
C ALA A 6 29.99 11.16 2.40
N GLN A 7 31.21 10.81 2.85
CA GLN A 7 31.46 9.57 3.59
C GLN A 7 30.68 9.51 4.91
N TRP A 8 30.76 10.56 5.73
CA TRP A 8 30.10 10.61 7.03
C TRP A 8 28.58 10.51 6.88
N TRP A 9 28.00 11.26 5.94
CA TRP A 9 26.57 11.26 5.68
C TRP A 9 26.11 9.88 5.18
N SER A 10 26.80 9.32 4.20
CA SER A 10 26.47 7.99 3.63
C SER A 10 26.57 6.88 4.67
N ARG A 11 27.56 6.92 5.58
CA ARG A 11 27.68 5.97 6.70
C ARG A 11 26.47 6.05 7.62
N GLY A 12 26.04 7.26 7.98
CA GLY A 12 24.85 7.51 8.79
C GLY A 12 23.58 7.01 8.11
N HIS A 13 23.42 7.32 6.83
CA HIS A 13 22.25 6.92 6.05
C HIS A 13 22.15 5.41 5.80
N ARG A 14 23.27 4.73 5.52
CA ARG A 14 23.30 3.26 5.45
C ARG A 14 22.90 2.61 6.78
N ALA A 15 23.38 3.15 7.90
CA ALA A 15 22.97 2.68 9.22
C ALA A 15 21.47 2.89 9.45
N HIS A 16 20.92 4.04 9.04
CA HIS A 16 19.50 4.32 9.11
C HIS A 16 18.64 3.34 8.30
N HIS A 17 18.99 3.03 7.04
CA HIS A 17 18.25 2.02 6.26
C HIS A 17 18.30 0.63 6.88
N ARG A 18 19.48 0.23 7.38
CA ARG A 18 19.69 -1.10 7.96
C ARG A 18 18.94 -1.28 9.28
N TYR A 19 18.91 -0.23 10.09
CA TYR A 19 18.43 -0.27 11.47
C TYR A 19 17.19 0.61 11.69
N THR A 20 16.48 0.97 10.62
CA THR A 20 15.31 1.87 10.65
C THR A 20 14.41 1.47 11.80
N ASP A 21 13.94 2.46 12.55
CA ASP A 21 13.00 2.26 13.65
C ASP A 21 13.53 1.44 14.84
N THR A 22 14.85 1.30 14.97
CA THR A 22 15.50 0.68 16.15
C THR A 22 16.35 1.67 16.92
N ASP A 23 16.81 1.28 18.12
CA ASP A 23 17.76 2.08 18.91
C ASP A 23 19.10 2.36 18.19
N LEU A 24 19.44 1.55 17.19
CA LEU A 24 20.67 1.68 16.41
C LEU A 24 20.53 2.66 15.23
N ASP A 25 19.31 3.12 14.94
CA ASP A 25 19.04 4.17 13.99
C ASP A 25 19.51 5.54 14.53
N PRO A 26 20.44 6.23 13.83
CA PRO A 26 20.96 7.52 14.27
C PRO A 26 19.89 8.61 14.40
N TYR A 27 18.78 8.55 13.65
CA TYR A 27 17.73 9.57 13.65
C TYR A 27 16.32 8.98 13.76
N SER A 28 16.21 7.87 14.50
CA SER A 28 14.96 7.12 14.74
C SER A 28 13.72 7.99 14.99
N ALA A 29 12.69 7.80 14.18
CA ALA A 29 11.38 8.43 14.36
C ALA A 29 10.70 8.01 15.67
N HIS A 30 10.97 6.81 16.21
CA HIS A 30 10.41 6.37 17.49
C HIS A 30 10.84 7.21 18.71
N LYS A 31 11.93 7.99 18.58
CA LYS A 31 12.36 8.95 19.61
C LYS A 31 11.59 10.28 19.55
N GLY A 32 10.62 10.40 18.65
CA GLY A 32 9.75 11.56 18.50
C GLY A 32 10.16 12.49 17.35
N MET A 33 9.19 13.31 16.94
CA MET A 33 9.32 14.26 15.83
C MET A 33 10.47 15.26 16.04
N PHE A 34 10.63 15.78 17.25
CA PHE A 34 11.72 16.72 17.56
C PHE A 34 13.10 16.05 17.43
N TYR A 35 13.23 14.81 17.93
CA TYR A 35 14.49 14.09 17.88
C TYR A 35 14.89 13.78 16.43
N SER A 36 13.99 13.20 15.65
CA SER A 36 14.22 12.83 14.25
C SER A 36 14.45 14.05 13.35
N HIS A 37 13.83 15.19 13.65
CA HIS A 37 14.06 16.43 12.90
C HIS A 37 15.44 17.03 13.20
N ILE A 38 15.74 17.36 14.46
CA ILE A 38 16.99 18.08 14.81
C ILE A 38 17.67 17.56 16.08
N GLY A 39 16.92 16.94 17.00
CA GLY A 39 17.46 16.51 18.29
C GLY A 39 18.61 15.49 18.18
N TRP A 40 18.66 14.70 17.11
CA TRP A 40 19.77 13.77 16.84
C TRP A 40 21.13 14.46 16.66
N LEU A 41 21.16 15.74 16.27
CA LEU A 41 22.36 16.58 16.21
C LEU A 41 22.71 17.20 17.57
N LEU A 42 21.69 17.47 18.39
CA LEU A 42 21.82 18.21 19.65
C LEU A 42 22.17 17.30 20.83
N PHE A 43 21.74 16.04 20.79
CA PHE A 43 21.88 15.11 21.89
C PHE A 43 22.82 13.96 21.55
N LYS A 44 23.74 13.67 22.49
CA LYS A 44 24.59 12.48 22.40
C LYS A 44 23.74 11.23 22.58
N PRO A 45 23.72 10.28 21.62
CA PRO A 45 22.91 9.09 21.74
C PRO A 45 23.44 8.15 22.83
N ARG A 46 22.54 7.50 23.59
CA ARG A 46 22.90 6.54 24.65
C ARG A 46 23.63 5.31 24.09
N ARG A 47 23.23 4.87 22.89
CA ARG A 47 23.88 3.77 22.15
C ARG A 47 24.59 4.33 20.93
N LYS A 48 25.72 3.75 20.56
CA LYS A 48 26.39 4.09 19.31
C LYS A 48 25.49 3.67 18.14
N PRO A 49 25.32 4.52 17.10
CA PRO A 49 24.57 4.13 15.92
C PRO A 49 25.17 2.87 15.27
N GLY A 50 24.31 2.09 14.62
CA GLY A 50 24.67 0.82 14.02
C GLY A 50 25.81 0.89 13.00
N VAL A 51 26.40 -0.28 12.72
CA VAL A 51 27.52 -0.42 11.79
C VAL A 51 27.02 -0.53 10.34
N ALA A 52 27.67 0.20 9.45
CA ALA A 52 27.49 0.11 8.01
C ALA A 52 28.85 -0.09 7.35
N ASP A 53 28.90 -0.97 6.33
CA ASP A 53 30.07 -1.06 5.47
C ASP A 53 30.22 0.24 4.66
N ILE A 54 31.45 0.73 4.58
CA ILE A 54 31.87 1.95 3.89
C ILE A 54 33.19 1.75 3.14
N SER A 55 33.56 0.50 2.86
CA SER A 55 34.79 0.13 2.16
C SER A 55 34.88 0.81 0.79
N ASP A 56 33.78 0.84 0.04
CA ASP A 56 33.65 1.56 -1.24
C ASP A 56 33.93 3.07 -1.11
N LEU A 57 33.40 3.71 -0.06
CA LEU A 57 33.62 5.14 0.19
C LEU A 57 35.06 5.44 0.62
N THR A 58 35.68 4.50 1.35
CA THR A 58 37.09 4.58 1.77
C THR A 58 38.02 4.46 0.57
N ASN A 59 37.65 3.64 -0.41
CA ASN A 59 38.45 3.39 -1.61
C ASN A 59 38.25 4.45 -2.72
N ASP A 60 37.19 5.26 -2.66
CA ASP A 60 36.95 6.35 -3.61
C ASP A 60 37.82 7.58 -3.29
N LYS A 61 38.78 7.87 -4.18
CA LYS A 61 39.73 8.98 -4.01
C LYS A 61 39.06 10.36 -3.93
N SER A 62 37.98 10.57 -4.68
CA SER A 62 37.24 11.84 -4.72
C SER A 62 36.47 12.06 -3.41
N VAL A 63 35.81 11.01 -2.91
CA VAL A 63 35.15 11.02 -1.60
C VAL A 63 36.16 11.27 -0.49
N GLN A 64 37.31 10.59 -0.51
CA GLN A 64 38.36 10.77 0.47
C GLN A 64 38.98 12.18 0.42
N TRP A 65 39.18 12.74 -0.78
CA TRP A 65 39.63 14.12 -0.92
C TRP A 65 38.61 15.10 -0.34
N GLN A 66 37.32 14.93 -0.63
CA GLN A 66 36.26 15.77 -0.07
C GLN A 66 36.17 15.63 1.45
N HIS A 67 36.33 14.42 1.97
CA HIS A 67 36.30 14.15 3.41
C HIS A 67 37.45 14.85 4.15
N ARG A 68 38.69 14.73 3.65
CA ARG A 68 39.87 15.39 4.25
C ARG A 68 39.80 16.91 4.21
N ASN A 69 39.21 17.48 3.15
CA ASN A 69 39.12 18.92 2.95
C ASN A 69 37.75 19.51 3.36
N TYR A 70 36.90 18.71 4.03
CA TYR A 70 35.49 19.04 4.19
C TYR A 70 35.26 20.39 4.86
N LEU A 71 35.97 20.69 5.96
CA LEU A 71 35.75 21.93 6.71
C LEU A 71 36.08 23.17 5.86
N SER A 72 37.22 23.16 5.16
CA SER A 72 37.62 24.26 4.28
C SER A 72 36.65 24.43 3.11
N LEU A 73 36.25 23.32 2.46
CA LEU A 73 35.28 23.34 1.38
C LEU A 73 33.90 23.83 1.85
N ALA A 74 33.43 23.33 3.00
CA ALA A 74 32.14 23.70 3.56
C ALA A 74 32.08 25.18 3.91
N PHE A 75 33.11 25.71 4.57
CA PHE A 75 33.20 27.14 4.91
C PHE A 75 33.27 28.01 3.65
N PHE A 76 34.17 27.68 2.73
CA PHE A 76 34.36 28.46 1.52
C PHE A 76 33.10 28.45 0.64
N LEU A 77 32.59 27.27 0.27
CA LEU A 77 31.46 27.16 -0.66
C LEU A 77 30.14 27.64 -0.05
N SER A 78 30.00 27.63 1.27
CA SER A 78 28.73 28.01 1.90
C SER A 78 28.67 29.47 2.34
N PHE A 79 29.80 30.12 2.59
CA PHE A 79 29.84 31.50 3.06
C PHE A 79 30.66 32.40 2.15
N VAL A 80 31.93 32.07 1.90
CA VAL A 80 32.85 32.93 1.14
C VAL A 80 32.41 33.05 -0.31
N PHE A 81 32.18 31.92 -1.00
CA PHE A 81 31.78 31.88 -2.39
C PHE A 81 30.49 32.66 -2.68
N PRO A 82 29.34 32.41 -2.01
CA PRO A 82 28.13 33.19 -2.27
C PRO A 82 28.30 34.68 -1.92
N THR A 83 29.05 35.01 -0.86
CA THR A 83 29.37 36.41 -0.52
C THR A 83 30.12 37.11 -1.64
N LEU A 84 31.14 36.46 -2.21
CA LEU A 84 31.91 36.99 -3.33
C LEU A 84 31.09 37.07 -4.61
N VAL A 85 30.26 36.08 -4.91
CA VAL A 85 29.39 36.10 -6.10
C VAL A 85 28.45 37.30 -6.06
N CYS A 86 27.75 37.53 -4.94
CA CYS A 86 26.83 38.66 -4.82
C CYS A 86 27.58 40.00 -4.78
N GLY A 87 28.70 40.05 -4.06
CA GLY A 87 29.52 41.24 -3.93
C GLY A 87 30.17 41.68 -5.23
N LEU A 88 30.80 40.76 -5.97
CA LEU A 88 31.44 41.04 -7.25
C LEU A 88 30.44 41.15 -8.40
N GLY A 89 29.31 40.44 -8.33
CA GLY A 89 28.29 40.44 -9.38
C GLY A 89 27.43 41.70 -9.38
N TRP A 90 26.89 42.09 -8.22
CA TRP A 90 25.94 43.21 -8.10
C TRP A 90 26.17 44.09 -6.87
N GLY A 91 27.37 44.05 -6.28
CA GLY A 91 27.79 44.96 -5.21
C GLY A 91 27.27 44.62 -3.81
N ASP A 92 26.56 43.51 -3.62
CA ASP A 92 25.91 43.17 -2.35
C ASP A 92 26.58 42.01 -1.60
N TYR A 93 27.72 42.30 -0.98
CA TYR A 93 28.43 41.35 -0.12
C TYR A 93 27.59 40.92 1.10
N ARG A 94 26.84 41.85 1.69
CA ARG A 94 26.05 41.60 2.91
C ARG A 94 24.91 40.64 2.59
N GLY A 95 24.18 40.87 1.50
CA GLY A 95 23.12 39.97 1.06
C GLY A 95 23.65 38.59 0.66
N GLY A 96 24.82 38.52 0.02
CA GLY A 96 25.47 37.25 -0.27
C GLY A 96 25.79 36.43 0.99
N TYR A 97 26.28 37.08 2.04
CA TYR A 97 26.54 36.41 3.31
C TYR A 97 25.25 35.98 4.03
N PHE A 98 24.31 36.90 4.24
CA PHE A 98 23.12 36.64 5.06
C PHE A 98 22.07 35.80 4.33
N PHE A 99 21.73 36.11 3.09
CA PHE A 99 20.66 35.40 2.37
C PHE A 99 21.19 34.16 1.65
N ALA A 100 22.22 34.31 0.81
CA ALA A 100 22.75 33.19 0.01
C ALA A 100 23.63 32.23 0.82
N GLY A 101 24.25 32.71 1.91
CA GLY A 101 24.99 31.90 2.88
C GLY A 101 24.11 31.36 4.00
N VAL A 102 23.80 32.20 4.98
CA VAL A 102 23.16 31.80 6.25
C VAL A 102 21.72 31.30 6.05
N LEU A 103 20.83 32.14 5.50
CA LEU A 103 19.40 31.80 5.39
C LEU A 103 19.17 30.59 4.49
N ARG A 104 19.88 30.51 3.36
CA ARG A 104 19.87 29.34 2.48
C ARG A 104 20.24 28.06 3.24
N LEU A 105 21.25 28.09 4.12
CA LEU A 105 21.63 26.92 4.91
C LEU A 105 20.51 26.48 5.85
N VAL A 106 19.85 27.43 6.54
CA VAL A 106 18.72 27.14 7.43
C VAL A 106 17.62 26.40 6.65
N PHE A 107 17.21 26.91 5.49
CA PHE A 107 16.18 26.25 4.68
C PHE A 107 16.62 24.88 4.18
N VAL A 108 17.85 24.73 3.69
CA VAL A 108 18.38 23.44 3.21
C VAL A 108 18.46 22.41 4.34
N HIS A 109 18.85 22.83 5.55
CA HIS A 109 18.90 21.95 6.72
C HIS A 109 17.51 21.50 7.11
N HIS A 110 16.55 22.42 7.31
CA HIS A 110 15.19 22.04 7.67
C HIS A 110 14.50 21.19 6.59
N SER A 111 14.73 21.49 5.31
CA SER A 111 14.30 20.65 4.19
C SER A 111 14.83 19.22 4.32
N THR A 112 16.13 19.05 4.59
CA THR A 112 16.72 17.71 4.76
C THR A 112 16.19 17.01 6.02
N PHE A 113 16.02 17.75 7.11
CA PHE A 113 15.51 17.22 8.37
C PHE A 113 14.05 16.75 8.26
N CYS A 114 13.26 17.32 7.35
CA CYS A 114 11.92 16.83 7.03
C CYS A 114 11.93 15.40 6.45
N VAL A 115 13.01 14.96 5.80
CA VAL A 115 13.13 13.57 5.33
C VAL A 115 13.14 12.61 6.53
N ASN A 116 13.99 12.88 7.51
CA ASN A 116 14.08 12.05 8.72
C ASN A 116 12.85 12.16 9.63
N SER A 117 12.10 13.27 9.52
CA SER A 117 10.95 13.55 10.37
C SER A 117 9.63 13.43 9.61
N LEU A 118 9.17 14.45 8.88
CA LEU A 118 7.87 14.43 8.19
C LEU A 118 7.65 13.19 7.33
N ALA A 119 8.69 12.69 6.65
CA ALA A 119 8.58 11.51 5.80
C ALA A 119 8.42 10.18 6.56
N HIS A 120 8.52 10.19 7.90
CA HIS A 120 8.20 9.04 8.77
C HIS A 120 6.86 9.19 9.52
N TYR A 121 6.17 10.33 9.37
CA TYR A 121 4.93 10.63 10.10
C TYR A 121 3.74 10.90 9.18
N LEU A 122 3.96 11.56 8.04
CA LEU A 122 2.91 12.01 7.14
C LEU A 122 2.89 11.18 5.86
N GLY A 123 1.71 10.76 5.43
CA GLY A 123 1.49 10.11 4.15
C GLY A 123 1.19 8.62 4.23
N ASP A 124 1.24 7.98 3.07
CA ASP A 124 0.79 6.61 2.86
C ASP A 124 1.96 5.62 2.89
N ALA A 125 1.65 4.33 3.07
CA ALA A 125 2.61 3.23 3.01
C ALA A 125 2.26 2.28 1.84
N PRO A 126 2.45 2.70 0.57
CA PRO A 126 1.99 1.95 -0.60
C PRO A 126 2.75 0.64 -0.88
N PHE A 127 3.93 0.44 -0.28
CA PHE A 127 4.79 -0.71 -0.53
C PHE A 127 5.00 -1.59 0.70
N ASP A 128 5.20 -1.01 1.88
CA ASP A 128 5.32 -1.73 3.14
C ASP A 128 4.93 -0.85 4.33
N ASP A 129 4.16 -1.38 5.28
CA ASP A 129 3.68 -0.63 6.45
C ASP A 129 4.21 -1.18 7.79
N ARG A 130 5.27 -2.00 7.77
CA ARG A 130 5.90 -2.52 9.00
C ARG A 130 6.81 -1.49 9.67
N ARG A 131 7.23 -0.46 8.92
CA ARG A 131 8.11 0.61 9.36
C ARG A 131 7.43 1.97 9.17
N THR A 132 8.02 3.00 9.76
CA THR A 132 7.49 4.36 9.76
C THR A 132 7.58 5.14 8.43
N PRO A 133 8.51 4.90 7.47
CA PRO A 133 8.60 5.67 6.23
C PRO A 133 7.29 5.74 5.43
N ARG A 134 6.96 6.93 4.92
CA ARG A 134 5.73 7.25 4.21
C ARG A 134 5.98 8.01 2.91
N ASP A 135 5.11 7.79 1.94
CA ASP A 135 5.04 8.58 0.72
C ASP A 135 4.10 9.78 0.93
N HIS A 136 4.62 10.99 0.76
CA HIS A 136 3.84 12.22 0.91
C HIS A 136 4.27 13.32 -0.04
N PHE A 137 3.34 13.82 -0.85
CA PHE A 137 3.62 14.79 -1.92
C PHE A 137 4.16 16.13 -1.40
N VAL A 138 3.57 16.69 -0.34
CA VAL A 138 4.05 17.97 0.22
C VAL A 138 5.44 17.80 0.82
N THR A 139 5.71 16.64 1.45
CA THR A 139 7.07 16.32 1.90
C THR A 139 8.01 16.27 0.71
N ALA A 140 7.63 15.62 -0.39
CA ALA A 140 8.45 15.57 -1.60
C ALA A 140 8.73 16.95 -2.21
N LEU A 141 7.77 17.88 -2.15
CA LEU A 141 7.98 19.27 -2.59
C LEU A 141 9.07 19.95 -1.77
N VAL A 142 8.96 19.90 -0.44
CA VAL A 142 9.93 20.57 0.45
C VAL A 142 11.29 19.88 0.47
N THR A 143 11.36 18.59 0.14
CA THR A 143 12.60 17.79 0.13
C THR A 143 13.15 17.50 -1.27
N LEU A 144 12.63 18.17 -2.31
CA LEU A 144 13.09 18.00 -3.70
C LEU A 144 12.98 16.55 -4.23
N GLY A 145 11.95 15.82 -3.83
CA GLY A 145 11.62 14.47 -4.31
C GLY A 145 11.75 13.37 -3.27
N GLU A 146 12.52 13.59 -2.21
CA GLU A 146 12.85 12.59 -1.17
C GLU A 146 11.66 12.22 -0.25
N GLY A 147 10.49 12.83 -0.46
CA GLY A 147 9.28 12.58 0.33
C GLY A 147 8.48 11.36 -0.11
N TYR A 148 8.86 10.69 -1.19
CA TYR A 148 8.39 9.33 -1.51
C TYR A 148 9.21 8.29 -0.75
N HIS A 149 9.14 8.40 0.59
CA HIS A 149 10.10 7.78 1.49
C HIS A 149 9.77 6.31 1.77
N ASN A 150 8.50 5.89 1.61
CA ASN A 150 8.12 4.48 1.69
C ASN A 150 8.74 3.71 0.52
N PHE A 151 8.70 4.27 -0.69
CA PHE A 151 9.38 3.70 -1.86
C PHE A 151 10.89 3.60 -1.64
N HIS A 152 11.52 4.71 -1.21
CA HIS A 152 12.96 4.77 -0.94
C HIS A 152 13.43 3.74 0.09
N HIS A 153 12.66 3.54 1.16
CA HIS A 153 13.00 2.57 2.20
C HIS A 153 12.80 1.12 1.78
N GLU A 154 11.78 0.83 0.99
CA GLU A 154 11.51 -0.53 0.52
C GLU A 154 12.47 -0.92 -0.61
N PHE A 155 12.86 0.03 -1.47
CA PHE A 155 13.71 -0.22 -2.64
C PHE A 155 14.95 0.70 -2.69
N PRO A 156 15.84 0.66 -1.66
CA PRO A 156 16.90 1.66 -1.46
C PRO A 156 18.04 1.64 -2.49
N SER A 157 18.02 0.71 -3.44
CA SER A 157 18.99 0.63 -4.54
C SER A 157 18.48 1.27 -5.84
N ASP A 158 17.21 1.67 -5.91
CA ASP A 158 16.67 2.43 -7.04
C ASP A 158 17.21 3.86 -7.01
N TYR A 159 17.60 4.40 -8.17
CA TYR A 159 18.08 5.79 -8.25
C TYR A 159 16.97 6.83 -8.12
N ARG A 160 15.70 6.42 -8.23
CA ARG A 160 14.53 7.28 -8.17
C ARG A 160 13.95 7.28 -6.77
N ASN A 161 13.40 8.42 -6.34
CA ASN A 161 12.47 8.43 -5.19
C ASN A 161 11.03 8.27 -5.66
N ALA A 162 10.71 8.90 -6.80
CA ALA A 162 9.38 8.84 -7.40
C ALA A 162 9.31 7.83 -8.55
N LEU A 163 8.51 6.78 -8.37
CA LEU A 163 8.28 5.75 -9.39
C LEU A 163 7.48 6.27 -10.61
N LYS A 164 6.43 7.06 -10.38
CA LYS A 164 5.51 7.51 -11.44
C LYS A 164 6.10 8.72 -12.17
N TRP A 165 5.81 8.83 -13.47
CA TRP A 165 6.33 9.91 -14.30
C TRP A 165 5.84 11.31 -13.87
N PHE A 166 4.62 11.40 -13.30
CA PHE A 166 4.02 12.66 -12.84
C PHE A 166 4.35 13.01 -11.38
N GLN A 167 4.98 12.10 -10.63
CA GLN A 167 5.38 12.37 -9.25
C GLN A 167 6.58 13.32 -9.24
N TYR A 168 6.54 14.30 -8.34
CA TYR A 168 7.54 15.37 -8.24
C TYR A 168 8.87 14.84 -7.72
N ASP A 169 9.86 14.76 -8.59
CA ASP A 169 11.20 14.29 -8.26
C ASP A 169 12.21 14.95 -9.22
N PRO A 170 12.62 16.19 -8.92
CA PRO A 170 13.58 16.91 -9.75
C PRO A 170 14.98 16.25 -9.73
N THR A 171 15.35 15.51 -8.69
CA THR A 171 16.64 14.82 -8.62
C THR A 171 16.70 13.64 -9.60
N LYS A 172 15.64 12.85 -9.72
CA LYS A 172 15.45 11.86 -10.80
C LYS A 172 15.61 12.49 -12.18
N CYS A 173 14.95 13.63 -12.43
CA CYS A 173 15.01 14.32 -13.72
C CYS A 173 16.45 14.79 -14.02
N LEU A 174 17.15 15.34 -13.03
CA LEU A 174 18.54 15.78 -13.17
C LEU A 174 19.49 14.61 -13.48
N ILE A 175 19.34 13.48 -12.77
CA ILE A 175 20.16 12.28 -13.01
C ILE A 175 19.86 11.69 -14.40
N ALA A 176 18.59 11.66 -14.82
CA ALA A 176 18.20 11.22 -16.15
C ALA A 176 18.78 12.13 -17.26
N PHE A 177 18.81 13.44 -17.02
CA PHE A 177 19.49 14.38 -17.92
C PHE A 177 21.00 14.11 -17.98
N PHE A 178 21.68 13.88 -16.85
CA PHE A 178 23.09 13.49 -16.85
C PHE A 178 23.35 12.16 -17.55
N LYS A 179 22.41 11.20 -17.51
CA LYS A 179 22.48 10.00 -18.34
C LYS A 179 22.39 10.32 -19.83
N LEU A 180 21.49 11.22 -20.22
CA LEU A 180 21.32 11.65 -21.62
C LEU A 180 22.61 12.25 -22.18
N ILE A 181 23.30 13.10 -21.41
CA ILE A 181 24.57 13.72 -21.81
C ILE A 181 25.81 12.88 -21.43
N ARG A 182 25.64 11.61 -21.06
CA ARG A 182 26.70 10.63 -20.74
C ARG A 182 27.60 10.99 -19.54
N LEU A 183 27.15 11.86 -18.64
CA LEU A 183 27.80 12.12 -17.35
C LEU A 183 27.43 11.09 -16.28
N ALA A 184 26.29 10.41 -16.43
CA ALA A 184 25.87 9.31 -15.57
C ALA A 184 25.63 8.03 -16.40
N HIS A 185 25.95 6.88 -15.82
CA HIS A 185 25.76 5.57 -16.43
C HIS A 185 25.32 4.56 -15.37
N ASN A 186 24.87 3.39 -15.82
CA ASN A 186 24.46 2.28 -14.94
C ASN A 186 23.46 2.69 -13.83
N LEU A 187 22.46 3.51 -14.19
CA LEU A 187 21.38 3.85 -13.26
C LEU A 187 20.65 2.59 -12.84
N LYS A 188 20.60 2.35 -11.54
CA LYS A 188 19.97 1.16 -10.96
C LYS A 188 18.49 1.40 -10.78
N GLU A 189 17.68 0.54 -11.37
CA GLU A 189 16.23 0.49 -11.13
C GLU A 189 15.88 -0.84 -10.47
N PHE A 190 15.01 -0.79 -9.46
CA PHE A 190 14.55 -2.02 -8.83
C PHE A 190 13.65 -2.81 -9.82
N PRO A 191 13.69 -4.15 -9.83
CA PRO A 191 12.89 -4.93 -10.75
C PRO A 191 11.39 -4.63 -10.61
N GLN A 192 10.74 -4.30 -11.72
CA GLN A 192 9.32 -3.90 -11.74
C GLN A 192 8.38 -4.95 -11.14
N ASN A 193 8.73 -6.23 -11.25
CA ASN A 193 7.96 -7.31 -10.65
C ASN A 193 7.93 -7.25 -9.12
N GLU A 194 9.06 -6.91 -8.49
CA GLU A 194 9.14 -6.82 -7.02
C GLU A 194 8.39 -5.59 -6.50
N ILE A 195 8.48 -4.46 -7.22
CA ILE A 195 7.67 -3.26 -6.92
C ILE A 195 6.17 -3.60 -6.99
N LYS A 196 5.74 -4.35 -8.01
CA LYS A 196 4.34 -4.80 -8.15
C LYS A 196 3.92 -5.73 -7.02
N LYS A 197 4.78 -6.65 -6.58
CA LYS A 197 4.51 -7.54 -5.44
C LYS A 197 4.29 -6.75 -4.14
N GLY A 198 5.09 -5.72 -3.87
CA GLY A 198 4.89 -4.85 -2.70
C GLY A 198 3.50 -4.19 -2.71
N ARG A 199 3.14 -3.56 -3.83
CA ARG A 199 1.80 -2.93 -4.00
C ARG A 199 0.65 -3.94 -3.91
N TYR A 200 0.81 -5.11 -4.51
CA TYR A 200 -0.19 -6.17 -4.44
C TYR A 200 -0.39 -6.65 -3.00
N SER A 201 0.70 -6.79 -2.25
CA SER A 201 0.65 -7.24 -0.85
C SER A 201 -0.09 -6.22 0.03
N MET A 202 0.18 -4.93 -0.15
CA MET A 202 -0.55 -3.86 0.54
C MET A 202 -2.03 -3.79 0.14
N ALA A 203 -2.36 -3.95 -1.15
CA ALA A 203 -3.74 -3.99 -1.62
C ALA A 203 -4.50 -5.21 -1.05
N ARG A 204 -3.89 -6.39 -1.04
CA ARG A 204 -4.47 -7.60 -0.44
C ARG A 204 -4.70 -7.39 1.06
N LYS A 205 -3.73 -6.84 1.78
CA LYS A 205 -3.87 -6.51 3.21
C LYS A 205 -5.08 -5.60 3.46
N ALA A 206 -5.26 -4.56 2.65
CA ALA A 206 -6.40 -3.65 2.76
C ALA A 206 -7.74 -4.36 2.45
N LEU A 207 -7.77 -5.21 1.42
CA LEU A 207 -8.95 -6.03 1.10
C LEU A 207 -9.29 -7.02 2.21
N ASP A 208 -8.30 -7.68 2.81
CA ASP A 208 -8.49 -8.60 3.93
C ASP A 208 -9.05 -7.88 5.16
N GLN A 209 -8.57 -6.67 5.45
CA GLN A 209 -9.08 -5.82 6.54
C GLN A 209 -10.53 -5.39 6.27
N PHE A 210 -10.83 -4.93 5.06
CA PHE A 210 -12.17 -4.56 4.66
C PHE A 210 -13.12 -5.76 4.70
N GLY A 211 -12.67 -6.92 4.22
CA GLY A 211 -13.43 -8.17 4.23
C GLY A 211 -13.84 -8.64 5.62
N ARG A 212 -13.09 -8.31 6.67
CA ARG A 212 -13.45 -8.58 8.08
C ARG A 212 -14.59 -7.71 8.60
N THR A 213 -14.87 -6.58 7.96
CA THR A 213 -16.01 -5.72 8.31
C THR A 213 -17.33 -6.19 7.69
N ILE A 214 -17.25 -7.12 6.73
CA ILE A 214 -18.39 -7.65 6.00
C ILE A 214 -18.88 -8.92 6.70
N THR A 215 -20.19 -9.02 6.93
CA THR A 215 -20.81 -10.27 7.34
C THR A 215 -21.02 -11.15 6.10
N TRP A 216 -20.39 -12.32 6.11
CA TRP A 216 -20.48 -13.30 5.03
C TRP A 216 -21.54 -14.36 5.33
N PRO A 217 -22.13 -14.99 4.31
CA PRO A 217 -23.09 -16.07 4.50
C PRO A 217 -22.41 -17.28 5.16
N LYS A 218 -23.22 -18.14 5.77
CA LYS A 218 -22.76 -19.43 6.30
C LYS A 218 -22.04 -20.21 5.21
N THR A 219 -20.91 -20.81 5.57
CA THR A 219 -20.16 -21.69 4.69
C THR A 219 -20.92 -22.99 4.48
N ASN A 220 -20.66 -23.68 3.36
CA ASN A 220 -21.33 -24.95 3.05
C ASN A 220 -21.13 -26.02 4.14
N ALA A 221 -20.01 -25.97 4.87
CA ALA A 221 -19.72 -26.89 5.97
C ALA A 221 -20.56 -26.63 7.23
N GLU A 222 -21.08 -25.41 7.40
CA GLU A 222 -21.92 -25.02 8.55
C GLU A 222 -23.41 -25.26 8.30
N LEU A 223 -23.80 -25.53 7.05
CA LEU A 223 -25.20 -25.76 6.68
C LEU A 223 -25.59 -27.22 6.91
N PRO A 224 -26.72 -27.49 7.60
CA PRO A 224 -27.24 -28.84 7.70
C PRO A 224 -27.65 -29.35 6.31
N ILE A 225 -27.43 -30.64 6.05
CA ILE A 225 -27.86 -31.29 4.82
C ILE A 225 -29.21 -31.96 5.07
N ILE A 226 -30.24 -31.59 4.31
CA ILE A 226 -31.59 -32.18 4.40
C ILE A 226 -32.06 -32.68 3.04
N SER A 227 -32.90 -33.72 3.01
CA SER A 227 -33.43 -34.24 1.75
C SER A 227 -34.49 -33.31 1.15
N PHE A 228 -34.79 -33.50 -0.13
CA PHE A 228 -35.82 -32.72 -0.82
C PHE A 228 -37.21 -32.97 -0.22
N GLU A 229 -37.51 -34.22 0.18
CA GLU A 229 -38.77 -34.56 0.83
C GLU A 229 -38.91 -33.87 2.19
N GLU A 230 -37.82 -33.81 2.97
CA GLU A 230 -37.81 -33.12 4.25
C GLU A 230 -37.96 -31.61 4.06
N TYR A 231 -37.28 -31.03 3.07
CA TYR A 231 -37.49 -29.63 2.67
C TYR A 231 -38.96 -29.33 2.33
N GLN A 232 -39.60 -30.18 1.54
CA GLN A 232 -41.01 -30.03 1.19
C GLN A 232 -41.92 -30.16 2.40
N ARG A 233 -41.62 -31.06 3.34
CA ARG A 233 -42.36 -31.22 4.59
C ARG A 233 -42.26 -29.96 5.45
N LEU A 234 -41.04 -29.44 5.65
CA LEU A 234 -40.79 -28.21 6.40
C LEU A 234 -41.48 -26.99 5.77
N SER A 235 -41.50 -26.91 4.44
CA SER A 235 -42.13 -25.80 3.70
C SER A 235 -43.67 -25.77 3.82
N LYS A 236 -44.30 -26.85 4.28
CA LYS A 236 -45.75 -26.98 4.47
C LYS A 236 -46.19 -26.77 5.92
N GLN A 237 -45.26 -26.62 6.86
CA GLN A 237 -45.59 -26.38 8.26
C GLN A 237 -46.20 -24.99 8.44
N GLU A 238 -47.21 -24.86 9.29
CA GLU A 238 -47.82 -23.57 9.66
C GLU A 238 -47.01 -22.88 10.77
N ASP A 239 -45.70 -22.79 10.61
CA ASP A 239 -44.78 -22.14 11.55
C ASP A 239 -44.36 -20.73 11.10
N GLY A 240 -44.94 -20.26 9.99
CA GLY A 240 -44.66 -18.94 9.42
C GLY A 240 -43.43 -18.87 8.52
N ARG A 241 -42.68 -19.96 8.35
CA ARG A 241 -41.49 -19.97 7.49
C ARG A 241 -41.83 -20.02 6.01
N VAL A 242 -41.07 -19.27 5.22
CA VAL A 242 -41.14 -19.26 3.75
C VAL A 242 -39.82 -19.80 3.22
N LEU A 243 -39.81 -21.07 2.81
CA LEU A 243 -38.61 -21.75 2.37
C LEU A 243 -38.58 -21.96 0.85
N VAL A 244 -37.51 -21.52 0.20
CA VAL A 244 -37.28 -21.70 -1.24
C VAL A 244 -35.95 -22.38 -1.51
N LEU A 245 -35.95 -23.38 -2.40
CA LEU A 245 -34.75 -24.05 -2.86
C LEU A 245 -34.21 -23.32 -4.09
N ILE A 246 -32.96 -22.86 -4.04
CA ILE A 246 -32.28 -22.21 -5.17
C ILE A 246 -30.83 -22.70 -5.22
N ALA A 247 -30.40 -23.19 -6.38
CA ALA A 247 -29.07 -23.72 -6.65
C ALA A 247 -28.59 -24.74 -5.59
N GLY A 248 -29.47 -25.65 -5.18
CA GLY A 248 -29.17 -26.69 -4.18
C GLY A 248 -29.11 -26.21 -2.73
N PHE A 249 -29.39 -24.93 -2.45
CA PHE A 249 -29.48 -24.39 -1.10
C PHE A 249 -30.90 -23.98 -0.75
N ILE A 250 -31.30 -24.25 0.49
CA ILE A 250 -32.60 -23.90 1.02
C ILE A 250 -32.44 -22.57 1.75
N HIS A 251 -33.28 -21.61 1.38
CA HIS A 251 -33.26 -20.25 1.89
C HIS A 251 -34.54 -19.98 2.67
N ASP A 252 -34.39 -19.39 3.85
CA ASP A 252 -35.51 -18.85 4.62
C ASP A 252 -35.68 -17.37 4.27
N VAL A 253 -36.70 -17.10 3.45
CA VAL A 253 -36.99 -15.76 2.94
C VAL A 253 -38.18 -15.13 3.67
N SER A 254 -38.55 -15.64 4.85
CA SER A 254 -39.73 -15.19 5.61
C SER A 254 -39.71 -13.69 5.89
N ASN A 255 -38.54 -13.16 6.26
CA ASN A 255 -38.37 -11.74 6.57
C ASN A 255 -38.21 -10.87 5.32
N PHE A 256 -38.04 -11.47 4.14
CA PHE A 256 -37.76 -10.76 2.89
C PHE A 256 -38.93 -10.78 1.91
N ILE A 257 -39.82 -11.77 1.99
CA ILE A 257 -40.87 -12.02 1.00
C ILE A 257 -41.75 -10.79 0.70
N ASP A 258 -42.06 -9.98 1.71
CA ASP A 258 -42.89 -8.77 1.57
C ASP A 258 -42.13 -7.57 1.01
N SER A 259 -40.81 -7.58 1.12
CA SER A 259 -39.92 -6.54 0.58
C SER A 259 -39.35 -6.91 -0.79
N HIS A 260 -39.70 -8.08 -1.34
CA HIS A 260 -39.23 -8.50 -2.64
C HIS A 260 -39.72 -7.56 -3.75
N PRO A 261 -38.82 -6.96 -4.57
CA PRO A 261 -39.22 -5.96 -5.57
C PRO A 261 -40.19 -6.48 -6.65
N GLY A 262 -40.12 -7.77 -6.99
CA GLY A 262 -41.06 -8.41 -7.92
C GLY A 262 -42.41 -8.77 -7.27
N GLY A 263 -42.59 -8.47 -5.98
CA GLY A 263 -43.79 -8.75 -5.20
C GLY A 263 -43.78 -10.14 -4.54
N ARG A 264 -44.59 -10.24 -3.47
CA ARG A 264 -44.73 -11.44 -2.62
C ARG A 264 -45.22 -12.68 -3.39
N ALA A 265 -46.10 -12.48 -4.37
CA ALA A 265 -46.75 -13.57 -5.09
C ALA A 265 -45.77 -14.46 -5.87
N LEU A 266 -44.72 -13.86 -6.45
CA LEU A 266 -43.72 -14.59 -7.24
C LEU A 266 -42.94 -15.59 -6.38
N ILE A 267 -42.60 -15.21 -5.15
CA ILE A 267 -41.92 -16.11 -4.20
C ILE A 267 -42.90 -17.18 -3.71
N LYS A 268 -44.14 -16.78 -3.35
CA LYS A 268 -45.16 -17.70 -2.82
C LYS A 268 -45.42 -18.89 -3.75
N ASN A 269 -45.37 -18.68 -5.07
CA ASN A 269 -45.56 -19.74 -6.07
C ASN A 269 -44.46 -20.81 -6.10
N HIS A 270 -43.31 -20.51 -5.50
CA HIS A 270 -42.12 -21.37 -5.46
C HIS A 270 -41.80 -21.92 -4.07
N VAL A 271 -42.65 -21.67 -3.06
CA VAL A 271 -42.49 -22.26 -1.72
C VAL A 271 -42.60 -23.79 -1.81
N GLY A 272 -41.63 -24.50 -1.22
CA GLY A 272 -41.54 -25.96 -1.29
C GLY A 272 -41.14 -26.51 -2.67
N LYS A 273 -40.64 -25.69 -3.58
CA LYS A 273 -40.21 -26.06 -4.94
C LYS A 273 -38.79 -25.57 -5.23
N ASP A 274 -38.19 -26.11 -6.29
CA ASP A 274 -36.95 -25.59 -6.84
C ASP A 274 -37.22 -24.34 -7.70
N ALA A 275 -36.73 -23.19 -7.22
CA ALA A 275 -36.85 -21.90 -7.89
C ALA A 275 -35.56 -21.50 -8.64
N THR A 276 -34.60 -22.42 -8.82
CA THR A 276 -33.31 -22.13 -9.47
C THR A 276 -33.48 -21.50 -10.84
N VAL A 277 -34.33 -22.09 -11.69
CA VAL A 277 -34.57 -21.57 -13.04
C VAL A 277 -35.19 -20.17 -12.99
N ALA A 278 -36.16 -19.95 -12.11
CA ALA A 278 -36.80 -18.65 -11.94
C ALA A 278 -35.82 -17.56 -11.46
N PHE A 279 -34.78 -17.95 -10.71
CA PHE A 279 -33.79 -17.02 -10.19
C PHE A 279 -32.64 -16.71 -11.18
N TYR A 280 -32.18 -17.70 -11.95
CA TYR A 280 -30.97 -17.62 -12.81
C TYR A 280 -31.23 -17.43 -14.31
N GLY A 281 -32.48 -17.35 -14.79
CA GLY A 281 -32.68 -17.06 -16.23
C GLY A 281 -33.95 -17.57 -16.90
N GLY A 282 -34.95 -18.04 -16.17
CA GLY A 282 -36.26 -18.37 -16.75
C GLY A 282 -37.05 -17.12 -17.16
N THR A 283 -36.95 -16.04 -16.37
CA THR A 283 -37.71 -14.79 -16.56
C THR A 283 -36.89 -13.53 -16.28
N HIS A 284 -35.97 -13.58 -15.30
CA HIS A 284 -35.08 -12.49 -14.95
C HIS A 284 -33.77 -13.06 -14.38
N ASP A 285 -32.64 -12.48 -14.78
CA ASP A 285 -31.31 -12.81 -14.24
C ASP A 285 -30.98 -11.80 -13.12
N HIS A 286 -30.95 -12.29 -11.88
CA HIS A 286 -30.82 -11.42 -10.71
C HIS A 286 -29.42 -10.80 -10.61
N ASN A 287 -29.34 -9.56 -10.10
CA ASN A 287 -28.05 -8.88 -9.97
C ASN A 287 -27.21 -9.41 -8.78
N THR A 288 -25.92 -9.06 -8.74
CA THR A 288 -24.99 -9.49 -7.68
C THR A 288 -25.48 -9.19 -6.27
N ALA A 289 -26.19 -8.08 -6.05
CA ALA A 289 -26.72 -7.74 -4.72
C ALA A 289 -27.82 -8.73 -4.29
N ALA A 290 -28.70 -9.12 -5.20
CA ALA A 290 -29.71 -10.14 -4.95
C ALA A 290 -29.07 -11.52 -4.69
N HIS A 291 -28.00 -11.91 -5.41
CA HIS A 291 -27.23 -13.12 -5.09
C HIS A 291 -26.61 -13.08 -3.69
N ASN A 292 -25.99 -11.96 -3.32
CA ASN A 292 -25.38 -11.80 -1.99
C ASN A 292 -26.42 -11.89 -0.88
N MET A 293 -27.54 -11.18 -1.03
CA MET A 293 -28.63 -11.20 -0.05
C MET A 293 -29.29 -12.58 0.05
N LEU A 294 -29.50 -13.26 -1.08
CA LEU A 294 -30.00 -14.63 -1.08
C LEU A 294 -29.06 -15.56 -0.31
N ALA A 295 -27.75 -15.47 -0.53
CA ALA A 295 -26.79 -16.30 0.19
C ALA A 295 -26.84 -16.11 1.72
N MET A 296 -27.13 -14.89 2.21
CA MET A 296 -27.31 -14.62 3.64
C MET A 296 -28.51 -15.34 4.26
N MET A 297 -29.50 -15.70 3.44
CA MET A 297 -30.74 -16.37 3.88
C MET A 297 -30.63 -17.91 3.88
N ARG A 298 -29.44 -18.48 3.62
CA ARG A 298 -29.24 -19.94 3.62
C ARG A 298 -29.43 -20.54 5.01
N VAL A 299 -30.29 -21.56 5.07
CA VAL A 299 -30.57 -22.32 6.29
C VAL A 299 -30.17 -23.79 6.19
N ALA A 300 -30.10 -24.36 4.99
CA ALA A 300 -29.68 -25.74 4.76
C ALA A 300 -29.17 -25.97 3.32
N ALA A 301 -28.45 -27.06 3.09
CA ALA A 301 -28.14 -27.58 1.77
C ALA A 301 -29.07 -28.76 1.45
N CYS A 302 -29.58 -28.83 0.22
CA CYS A 302 -30.41 -29.95 -0.22
C CYS A 302 -29.53 -31.13 -0.64
N LYS A 303 -29.79 -32.31 -0.07
CA LYS A 303 -29.12 -33.56 -0.45
C LYS A 303 -29.32 -33.80 -1.95
N TYR A 304 -28.22 -34.04 -2.66
CA TYR A 304 -28.17 -34.19 -4.12
C TYR A 304 -28.61 -32.97 -4.96
N GLY A 305 -28.69 -31.77 -4.37
CA GLY A 305 -28.94 -30.53 -5.11
C GLY A 305 -30.40 -30.24 -5.47
N GLY A 306 -31.33 -31.13 -5.12
CA GLY A 306 -32.77 -31.00 -5.42
C GLY A 306 -33.20 -31.73 -6.69
N GLU A 307 -34.52 -31.90 -6.85
CA GLU A 307 -35.10 -32.37 -8.11
C GLU A 307 -35.27 -31.18 -9.06
N VAL A 308 -34.41 -31.05 -10.07
CA VAL A 308 -34.65 -30.10 -11.16
C VAL A 308 -35.93 -30.57 -11.87
N GLU A 309 -37.02 -29.80 -11.80
CA GLU A 309 -38.36 -30.17 -12.32
C GLU A 309 -38.39 -30.58 -13.81
N HIS A 310 -37.29 -30.43 -14.56
CA HIS A 310 -37.18 -30.91 -15.94
C HIS A 310 -36.88 -32.43 -16.07
N ILE A 311 -36.49 -33.17 -15.03
CA ILE A 311 -36.20 -34.62 -15.16
C ILE A 311 -37.39 -35.48 -14.69
N LYS A 312 -38.58 -35.20 -15.22
CA LYS A 312 -39.71 -36.16 -15.17
C LYS A 312 -40.25 -36.60 -16.52
N LYS A 313 -39.49 -36.40 -17.61
CA LYS A 313 -39.68 -37.16 -18.86
C LYS A 313 -38.34 -37.56 -19.47
N ARG A 314 -38.16 -38.89 -19.58
CA ARG A 314 -37.07 -39.67 -20.19
C ARG A 314 -35.92 -40.05 -19.26
N LEU A 315 -36.08 -41.24 -18.66
CA LEU A 315 -34.96 -42.15 -18.44
C LEU A 315 -34.26 -42.38 -19.80
N GLY A 316 -33.07 -41.83 -19.93
CA GLY A 316 -32.14 -42.04 -21.04
C GLY A 316 -30.82 -41.40 -20.64
N HIS A 317 -29.77 -42.20 -20.55
CA HIS A 317 -28.43 -41.85 -20.06
C HIS A 317 -28.01 -40.40 -20.28
N VAL A 318 -27.64 -39.71 -19.19
CA VAL A 318 -26.87 -38.46 -19.26
C VAL A 318 -25.64 -38.62 -18.38
N GLN A 319 -24.46 -38.56 -18.99
CA GLN A 319 -23.17 -38.51 -18.32
C GLN A 319 -23.04 -37.20 -17.54
N THR A 320 -22.60 -37.30 -16.29
CA THR A 320 -22.24 -36.18 -15.42
C THR A 320 -21.01 -35.44 -15.96
N PRO A 321 -21.04 -34.11 -16.16
CA PRO A 321 -19.84 -33.33 -16.40
C PRO A 321 -19.08 -33.04 -15.09
N THR A 322 -17.77 -33.20 -15.16
CA THR A 322 -16.78 -32.91 -14.11
C THR A 322 -16.77 -31.42 -13.73
N PRO A 323 -16.66 -31.05 -12.44
CA PRO A 323 -16.49 -29.65 -12.05
C PRO A 323 -15.07 -29.17 -12.42
N ILE A 324 -15.01 -28.13 -13.24
CA ILE A 324 -13.82 -27.28 -13.35
C ILE A 324 -13.91 -26.28 -12.20
N PHE A 325 -12.86 -26.24 -11.38
CA PHE A 325 -12.27 -25.09 -10.67
C PHE A 325 -11.64 -25.57 -9.35
N ALA A 326 -10.33 -25.41 -9.28
CA ALA A 326 -9.46 -25.57 -8.12
C ALA A 326 -9.01 -24.19 -7.63
#